data_AF-A0A939DDI6-F1
#
_entry.id   AF-A0A939DDI6-F1
#
_cell.length_a   1.000
_cell.length_b   1.000
_cell.length_c   1.000
_cell.angle_alpha   90.00
_cell.angle_beta   90.00
_cell.angle_gamma   90.00
#
_symmetry.space_group_name_H-M   'P 1'
#
loop_
_entity.id
_entity.type
_entity.pdbx_description
1 polymer ?
#
loop_
_entity_poly.entity_id
_entity_poly.type
_entity_poly.pdbx_seq_one_letter_code
_entity_poly.pdbx_strand_id
1 'polypeptide(L)'
;MRAIRDGTELAGWCGIQRESDSYELAIVLSPKYWGHGRKVLDEVLGWARELGHTYLFVHLPTTRRQTRAISGLLGDPIAATVIHDHAFNTYRIEV
;
A
#
# COMPACT_ATOMS: atom_id res chain seq x y z
N MET A 1 -8.77 -3.35 8.23
CA MET A 1 -8.53 -4.15 7.00
C MET A 1 -9.87 -4.55 6.39
N ARG A 2 -9.96 -4.60 5.06
CA ARG A 2 -11.14 -4.98 4.26
C ARG A 2 -10.76 -6.02 3.22
N ALA A 3 -11.67 -6.96 2.94
CA ALA A 3 -11.52 -7.92 1.86
C ALA A 3 -11.78 -7.26 0.51
N ILE A 4 -10.97 -7.59 -0.49
CA ILE A 4 -11.17 -7.22 -1.90
C ILE A 4 -11.82 -8.41 -2.58
N ARG A 5 -12.95 -8.20 -3.25
CA ARG A 5 -13.71 -9.26 -3.91
C ARG A 5 -13.96 -8.95 -5.38
N ASP A 6 -13.94 -10.00 -6.18
CA ASP A 6 -14.41 -10.01 -7.56
C ASP A 6 -15.61 -10.96 -7.62
N GLY A 7 -16.82 -10.39 -7.58
CA GLY A 7 -18.03 -11.15 -7.29
C GLY A 7 -17.95 -11.88 -5.94
N THR A 8 -18.01 -13.22 -5.98
CA THR A 8 -17.90 -14.08 -4.79
C THR A 8 -16.46 -14.45 -4.44
N GLU A 9 -15.51 -14.26 -5.37
CA GLU A 9 -14.11 -14.66 -5.21
C GLU A 9 -13.33 -13.66 -4.35
N LEU A 10 -12.45 -14.18 -3.47
CA LEU A 10 -11.54 -13.35 -2.69
C LEU A 10 -10.32 -12.99 -3.54
N ALA A 11 -10.23 -11.72 -3.93
CA ALA A 11 -9.11 -11.20 -4.71
C ALA A 11 -7.92 -10.78 -3.84
N GLY A 12 -8.16 -10.43 -2.57
CA GLY A 12 -7.11 -10.01 -1.65
C GLY A 12 -7.62 -9.24 -0.43
N TRP A 13 -6.73 -8.46 0.16
CA TRP A 13 -6.98 -7.62 1.33
C TRP A 13 -6.35 -6.25 1.14
N CYS A 14 -7.00 -5.22 1.67
CA CYS A 14 -6.42 -3.88 1.78
C CYS A 14 -6.81 -3.19 3.08
N GLY A 15 -6.13 -2.11 3.42
CA GLY A 15 -6.60 -1.22 4.47
C GLY A 15 -5.56 -0.20 4.92
N ILE A 16 -6.03 0.69 5.77
CA ILE A 16 -5.23 1.63 6.55
C ILE A 16 -5.09 1.05 7.96
N GLN A 17 -3.87 1.02 8.48
CA GLN A 17 -3.53 0.49 9.80
C GLN A 17 -2.81 1.57 10.59
N ARG A 18 -3.16 1.76 11.87
CA ARG A 18 -2.42 2.67 12.74
C ARG A 18 -1.16 1.96 13.21
N GLU A 19 -0.01 2.57 12.97
CA GLU A 19 1.28 2.12 13.47
C GLU A 19 1.91 3.24 14.28
N SER A 20 1.96 3.05 15.60
CA SER A 20 2.42 4.04 16.57
C SER A 20 1.72 5.41 16.34
N ASP A 21 2.47 6.45 15.96
CA ASP A 21 1.97 7.81 15.69
C ASP A 21 1.64 8.06 14.21
N SER A 22 1.57 7.00 13.40
CA SER A 22 1.40 7.08 11.96
C SER A 22 0.35 6.11 11.42
N TYR A 23 0.07 6.20 10.13
CA TYR A 23 -0.88 5.34 9.44
C TYR A 23 -0.23 4.73 8.19
N GLU A 24 -0.36 3.42 8.06
CA GLU A 24 0.18 2.65 6.96
C GLU A 24 -0.93 2.13 6.05
N LEU A 25 -0.64 2.09 4.75
CA LEU A 25 -1.47 1.46 3.75
C LEU A 25 -0.88 0.11 3.36
N ALA A 26 -1.71 -0.93 3.39
CA ALA A 26 -1.35 -2.26 2.93
C ALA A 26 -2.31 -2.75 1.84
N ILE A 27 -1.76 -3.35 0.78
CA ILE A 27 -2.52 -4.03 -0.27
C ILE A 27 -1.85 -5.37 -0.55
N VAL A 28 -2.61 -6.46 -0.42
CA VAL A 28 -2.20 -7.81 -0.76
C VAL A 28 -3.19 -8.38 -1.75
N LEU A 29 -2.73 -8.71 -2.95
CA LEU A 29 -3.55 -9.30 -4.02
C LEU A 29 -3.04 -10.70 -4.35
N SER A 30 -3.97 -11.63 -4.61
CA SER A 30 -3.60 -12.93 -5.15
C SER A 30 -3.00 -12.77 -6.56
N PRO A 31 -2.14 -13.69 -7.02
CA PRO A 31 -1.45 -13.58 -8.31
C PRO A 31 -2.37 -13.34 -9.50
N LYS A 32 -3.57 -13.94 -9.49
CA LYS A 32 -4.60 -13.77 -10.53
C LYS A 32 -5.05 -12.31 -10.71
N TYR A 33 -4.96 -11.51 -9.65
CA TYR A 33 -5.41 -10.12 -9.64
C TYR A 33 -4.25 -9.12 -9.67
N TRP A 34 -3.01 -9.56 -9.92
CA TRP A 34 -1.91 -8.63 -10.18
C TRP A 34 -2.24 -7.68 -11.34
N GLY A 35 -1.77 -6.43 -11.25
CA GLY A 35 -2.17 -5.35 -12.16
C GLY A 35 -3.36 -4.52 -11.67
N HIS A 36 -4.18 -5.02 -10.73
CA HIS A 36 -5.31 -4.28 -10.17
C HIS A 36 -4.93 -3.36 -8.99
N GLY A 37 -3.68 -3.41 -8.53
CA GLY A 37 -3.22 -2.69 -7.33
C GLY A 37 -3.47 -1.18 -7.37
N ARG A 38 -3.39 -0.54 -8.54
CA ARG A 38 -3.67 0.89 -8.68
C ARG A 38 -5.12 1.25 -8.34
N LYS A 39 -6.09 0.47 -8.85
CA LYS A 39 -7.52 0.69 -8.57
C LYS A 39 -7.81 0.56 -7.08
N VAL A 40 -7.21 -0.45 -6.43
CA VAL A 40 -7.36 -0.66 -4.99
C VAL A 40 -6.72 0.48 -4.20
N LEU A 41 -5.54 0.95 -4.62
CA LEU A 41 -4.90 2.10 -4.00
C LEU A 41 -5.76 3.35 -4.09
N ASP A 42 -6.30 3.68 -5.26
CA ASP A 42 -7.14 4.87 -5.46
C ASP A 42 -8.38 4.82 -4.53
N GLU A 43 -8.98 3.64 -4.35
CA GLU A 43 -10.10 3.42 -3.41
C GLU A 43 -9.67 3.63 -1.95
N VAL A 44 -8.55 3.06 -1.52
CA VAL A 44 -8.05 3.22 -0.13
C VAL A 44 -7.67 4.69 0.14
N LEU A 45 -7.10 5.40 -0.83
CA LEU A 45 -6.83 6.84 -0.71
C LEU A 45 -8.14 7.65 -0.63
N GLY A 46 -9.22 7.20 -1.28
CA GLY A 46 -10.56 7.75 -1.07
C GLY A 46 -11.00 7.66 0.38
N TRP A 47 -10.90 6.47 0.98
CA TRP A 47 -11.21 6.29 2.41
C TRP A 47 -10.28 7.13 3.29
N ALA A 48 -9.01 7.25 2.92
CA ALA A 48 -8.05 8.04 3.66
C ALA A 48 -8.47 9.52 3.76
N ARG A 49 -8.96 10.10 2.65
CA ARG A 49 -9.50 11.47 2.62
C ARG A 49 -10.72 11.62 3.51
N GLU A 50 -11.67 10.68 3.42
CA GLU A 50 -12.90 10.69 4.22
C GLU A 50 -12.62 10.59 5.72
N LEU A 51 -11.55 9.87 6.10
CA LEU A 51 -11.09 9.72 7.48
C LEU A 51 -10.20 10.88 7.96
N GLY A 52 -9.90 11.86 7.11
CA GLY A 52 -9.10 13.04 7.46
C GLY A 52 -7.59 12.80 7.51
N HIS A 53 -7.08 11.75 6.88
CA HIS A 53 -5.64 11.54 6.75
C HIS A 53 -5.06 12.49 5.70
N THR A 54 -3.88 13.05 5.99
CA THR A 54 -3.13 13.91 5.06
C THR A 54 -2.08 13.14 4.26
N TYR A 55 -1.52 12.08 4.86
CA TYR A 55 -0.56 11.20 4.22
C TYR A 55 -0.64 9.80 4.83
N LEU A 56 -0.10 8.83 4.11
CA LEU A 56 0.02 7.44 4.52
C LEU A 56 1.42 6.92 4.19
N PHE A 57 1.90 5.98 4.99
CA PHE A 57 3.14 5.27 4.71
C PHE A 57 2.89 3.94 3.99
N VAL A 58 3.82 3.57 3.12
CA VAL A 58 3.87 2.25 2.48
C VAL A 58 5.27 1.68 2.59
N HIS A 59 5.35 0.42 2.99
CA HIS A 59 6.60 -0.32 3.09
C HIS A 59 6.65 -1.40 2.02
N LEU A 60 7.62 -1.31 1.12
CA LEU A 60 7.88 -2.35 0.12
C LEU A 60 9.18 -3.08 0.48
N PRO A 61 9.21 -4.43 0.48
CA PRO A 61 10.45 -5.17 0.70
C PRO A 61 11.55 -4.68 -0.24
N THR A 62 12.80 -4.58 0.22
CA THR A 62 13.92 -4.13 -0.63
C THR A 62 14.15 -5.04 -1.84
N THR A 63 13.70 -6.29 -1.78
CA THR A 63 13.72 -7.25 -2.88
C THR A 63 12.64 -6.99 -3.94
N ARG A 64 11.66 -6.12 -3.68
CA ARG A 64 10.62 -5.76 -4.64
C ARG A 64 11.24 -4.92 -5.75
N ARG A 65 11.24 -5.47 -6.97
CA ARG A 65 11.71 -4.73 -8.15
C ARG A 65 10.90 -3.45 -8.33
N GLN A 66 11.58 -2.31 -8.27
CA GLN A 66 11.03 -1.00 -8.61
C GLN A 66 10.74 -0.96 -10.10
N THR A 67 9.53 -1.37 -10.48
CA THR A 67 9.06 -1.24 -11.86
C THR A 67 8.73 0.22 -12.14
N ARG A 68 8.75 0.63 -13.41
CA ARG A 68 8.35 1.98 -13.83
C ARG A 68 6.96 2.37 -13.32
N ALA A 69 6.06 1.39 -13.16
CA ALA A 69 4.72 1.60 -12.61
C ALA A 69 4.75 1.93 -11.11
N ILE A 70 5.60 1.27 -10.31
CA ILE A 70 5.74 1.58 -8.88
C ILE A 70 6.45 2.92 -8.69
N SER A 71 7.53 3.18 -9.44
CA SER A 71 8.24 4.46 -9.36
C SER A 71 7.36 5.63 -9.78
N GLY A 72 6.54 5.48 -10.82
CA GLY A 72 5.58 6.52 -11.22
C GLY A 72 4.43 6.72 -10.22
N LEU A 73 4.22 5.79 -9.30
CA LEU A 73 3.16 5.84 -8.31
C LEU A 73 3.62 6.35 -6.95
N LEU A 74 4.78 5.88 -6.49
CA LEU A 74 5.29 6.12 -5.15
C LEU A 74 6.49 7.08 -5.13
N GLY A 75 7.07 7.40 -6.29
CA GLY A 75 8.30 8.17 -6.38
C GLY A 75 9.49 7.41 -5.79
N ASP A 76 10.42 8.18 -5.25
CA ASP A 76 11.60 7.66 -4.54
C ASP A 76 11.26 7.37 -3.07
N PRO A 77 11.88 6.34 -2.47
CA PRO A 77 11.69 6.06 -1.06
C PRO A 77 12.25 7.20 -0.20
N ILE A 78 11.53 7.52 0.87
CA ILE A 78 11.95 8.55 1.84
C ILE A 78 12.89 7.99 2.92
N ALA A 79 12.91 6.67 3.11
CA ALA A 79 13.77 6.00 4.07
C ALA A 79 13.94 4.51 3.73
N ALA A 80 15.05 3.94 4.19
CA ALA A 80 15.21 2.50 4.38
C ALA A 80 14.87 2.16 5.83
N THR A 81 14.03 1.14 6.05
CA THR A 81 13.56 0.73 7.38
C THR A 81 13.73 -0.77 7.58
N VAL A 82 13.79 -1.20 8.84
CA VAL A 82 13.75 -2.62 9.22
C VAL A 82 12.50 -2.85 10.05
N ILE A 83 11.64 -3.75 9.60
CA ILE A 83 10.39 -4.12 10.27
C ILE A 83 10.43 -5.64 10.46
N HIS A 84 10.34 -6.10 11.71
CA HIS A 84 10.44 -7.52 12.08
C HIS A 84 11.64 -8.23 11.42
N ASP A 85 12.84 -7.66 11.54
CA ASP A 85 14.10 -8.17 10.95
C ASP A 85 14.14 -8.26 9.42
N HIS A 86 13.18 -7.65 8.73
CA HIS A 86 13.15 -7.56 7.28
C HIS A 86 13.37 -6.12 6.81
N ALA A 87 14.17 -5.96 5.75
CA ALA A 87 14.46 -4.65 5.18
C ALA A 87 13.37 -4.19 4.19
N PHE A 88 12.95 -2.93 4.34
CA PHE A 88 11.95 -2.27 3.50
C PHE A 88 12.45 -0.91 3.00
N ASN A 89 11.95 -0.54 1.83
CA ASN A 89 11.91 0.83 1.36
C ASN A 89 10.58 1.45 1.78
N THR A 90 10.65 2.60 2.46
CA THR A 90 9.49 3.34 2.95
C THR A 90 9.16 4.49 2.03
N TYR A 91 7.89 4.62 1.70
CA TYR A 91 7.34 5.68 0.86
C TYR A 91 6.27 6.42 1.65
N ARG A 92 6.12 7.71 1.36
CA ARG A 92 5.01 8.53 1.83
C ARG A 92 4.13 8.87 0.63
N ILE A 93 2.84 8.59 0.76
CA ILE A 93 1.82 8.94 -0.23
C ILE A 93 0.99 10.06 0.36
N GLU A 94 0.92 11.20 -0.32
CA GLU A 94 -0.04 12.25 0.02
C GLU A 94 -1.46 11.79 -0.37
N VAL A 95 -2.41 12.08 0.51
CA VAL A 95 -3.81 11.68 0.38
C VAL A 95 -4.61 12.75 -0.35
#